data_AF-A0A963LWC6-F1
#
_entry.id   AF-A0A963LWC6-F1
#
_cell.length_a   1.000
_cell.length_b   1.000
_cell.length_c   1.000
_cell.angle_alpha   90.00
_cell.angle_beta   90.00
_cell.angle_gamma   90.00
#
_symmetry.space_group_name_H-M   'P 1'
#
loop_
_entity.id
_entity.type
_entity.pdbx_description
1 polymer ?
#
loop_
_entity_poly.entity_id
_entity_poly.type
_entity_poly.pdbx_seq_one_letter_code
_entity_poly.pdbx_strand_id
1 'polypeptide(L)'
;GKTVHIVGLGFDADDPAIREGLARTRGGRGQRAHDMADGLAQVGIPGAYEGALKFAGNHDLISRTHFARFLVESGVCKETNEVFRKYLTEGKPGYVEHRWATLKDAVGWITQAGGVAVIAHPARYKFTANEEYALFTEFKNHGGQAVEVVTGSHTSAEYVTYAETAREFGLAASRGSDFHSPDESHTDLGTLPLLPGGLTPVWELLESRIQ
;
A
#
# COMPACT_ATOMS: atom_id res chain seq x y z
N GLY A 1 -12.62 -6.57 -8.51
CA GLY A 1 -11.17 -6.83 -8.39
C GLY A 1 -10.74 -6.65 -6.95
N LYS A 2 -9.52 -7.02 -6.58
CA LYS A 2 -8.99 -6.80 -5.22
C LYS A 2 -7.94 -5.68 -5.24
N THR A 3 -7.83 -4.93 -4.14
CA THR A 3 -6.81 -3.88 -4.04
C THR A 3 -5.48 -4.50 -3.61
N VAL A 4 -4.44 -4.25 -4.41
CA VAL A 4 -3.04 -4.57 -4.10
C VAL A 4 -2.21 -3.29 -4.20
N HIS A 5 -1.04 -3.28 -3.58
CA HIS A 5 -0.12 -2.14 -3.61
C HIS A 5 1.18 -2.53 -4.32
N ILE A 6 1.58 -1.69 -5.27
CA ILE A 6 2.84 -1.83 -6.00
C ILE A 6 3.72 -0.65 -5.62
N VAL A 7 4.89 -0.94 -5.06
CA VAL A 7 5.92 0.04 -4.77
C VAL A 7 6.80 0.20 -6.02
N GLY A 8 7.13 1.45 -6.36
CA GLY A 8 8.16 1.76 -7.36
C GLY A 8 9.43 2.24 -6.67
N LEU A 9 10.57 1.68 -7.04
CA LEU A 9 11.89 2.07 -6.52
C LEU A 9 12.81 2.53 -7.66
N GLY A 10 13.55 3.64 -7.46
CA GLY A 10 14.55 4.13 -8.40
C GLY A 10 14.03 4.56 -9.78
N PHE A 11 12.75 4.90 -9.89
CA PHE A 11 12.14 5.44 -11.10
C PHE A 11 12.42 6.94 -11.25
N ASP A 12 12.39 7.44 -12.48
CA ASP A 12 12.40 8.87 -12.76
C ASP A 12 11.06 9.50 -12.36
N ALA A 13 11.07 10.33 -11.31
CA ALA A 13 9.88 10.99 -10.79
C ALA A 13 9.35 12.10 -11.71
N ASP A 14 10.15 12.55 -12.68
CA ASP A 14 9.77 13.55 -13.67
C ASP A 14 9.22 12.92 -14.97
N ASP A 15 9.23 11.59 -15.09
CA ASP A 15 8.62 10.90 -16.22
C ASP A 15 7.12 11.28 -16.38
N PRO A 16 6.69 11.74 -17.56
CA PRO A 16 5.34 12.26 -17.75
C PRO A 16 4.27 11.18 -17.59
N ALA A 17 4.54 9.92 -17.95
CA ALA A 17 3.56 8.86 -17.92
C ALA A 17 3.22 8.47 -16.47
N ILE A 18 4.22 8.32 -15.60
CA ILE A 18 3.97 8.02 -14.18
C ILE A 18 3.32 9.21 -13.46
N ARG A 19 3.72 10.45 -13.77
CA ARG A 19 3.10 11.66 -13.20
C ARG A 19 1.61 11.75 -13.55
N GLU A 20 1.28 11.57 -14.82
CA GLU A 20 -0.11 11.60 -15.28
C GLU A 20 -0.92 10.43 -14.72
N GLY A 21 -0.34 9.22 -14.70
CA GLY A 21 -0.94 8.03 -14.11
C GLY A 21 -1.28 8.21 -12.62
N LEU A 22 -0.34 8.75 -11.84
CA LEU A 22 -0.56 9.06 -10.43
C LEU A 22 -1.57 10.20 -10.25
N ALA A 23 -1.59 11.21 -11.12
CA ALA A 23 -2.60 12.28 -11.08
C ALA A 23 -4.00 11.72 -11.31
N ARG A 24 -4.19 10.86 -12.33
CA ARG A 24 -5.47 10.19 -12.59
C ARG A 24 -5.89 9.27 -11.43
N THR A 25 -4.95 8.55 -10.83
CA THR A 25 -5.22 7.66 -9.68
C THR A 25 -5.62 8.43 -8.42
N ARG A 26 -5.05 9.64 -8.24
CA ARG A 26 -5.44 10.58 -7.18
C ARG A 26 -6.78 11.26 -7.46
N GLY A 27 -7.12 11.42 -8.74
CA GLY A 27 -8.41 11.92 -9.19
C GLY A 27 -9.56 11.20 -8.48
N GLY A 28 -10.50 11.98 -7.94
CA GLY A 28 -11.66 11.45 -7.21
C GLY A 28 -11.43 11.21 -5.71
N ARG A 29 -10.21 11.35 -5.16
CA ARG A 29 -9.98 11.23 -3.70
C ARG A 29 -10.78 12.24 -2.89
N GLY A 30 -10.90 13.49 -3.37
CA GLY A 30 -11.69 14.54 -2.72
C GLY A 30 -13.16 14.16 -2.62
N GLN A 31 -13.81 13.86 -3.76
CA GLN A 31 -15.21 13.43 -3.77
C GLN A 31 -15.41 12.17 -2.93
N ARG A 32 -14.54 11.18 -3.08
CA ARG A 32 -14.59 9.95 -2.30
C ARG A 32 -14.51 10.23 -0.79
N ALA A 33 -13.70 11.19 -0.36
CA ALA A 33 -13.62 11.55 1.05
C ALA A 33 -14.91 12.19 1.56
N HIS A 34 -15.60 13.01 0.76
CA HIS A 34 -16.94 13.51 1.10
C HIS A 34 -17.93 12.34 1.22
N ASP A 35 -17.97 11.45 0.23
CA ASP A 35 -18.88 10.30 0.24
C ASP A 35 -18.62 9.37 1.45
N MET A 36 -17.36 9.21 1.85
CA MET A 36 -16.99 8.47 3.07
C MET A 36 -17.52 9.17 4.32
N ALA A 37 -17.40 10.48 4.41
CA ALA A 37 -17.90 11.26 5.54
C ALA A 37 -19.43 11.20 5.63
N ASP A 38 -20.13 11.24 4.49
CA ASP A 38 -21.59 11.09 4.43
C ASP A 38 -22.02 9.72 4.95
N GLY A 39 -21.32 8.65 4.55
CA GLY A 39 -21.57 7.30 5.05
C GLY A 39 -21.32 7.14 6.56
N LEU A 40 -20.36 7.89 7.12
CA LEU A 40 -20.14 7.95 8.57
C LEU A 40 -21.22 8.78 9.29
N ALA A 41 -21.67 9.88 8.68
CA ALA A 41 -22.73 10.71 9.23
C ALA A 41 -24.05 9.94 9.38
N GLN A 42 -24.37 9.06 8.41
CA GLN A 42 -25.54 8.18 8.47
C GLN A 42 -25.57 7.24 9.68
N VAL A 43 -24.42 6.94 10.27
CA VAL A 43 -24.31 6.10 11.48
C VAL A 43 -23.98 6.92 12.73
N GLY A 44 -24.26 8.22 12.71
CA GLY A 44 -24.15 9.11 13.87
C GLY A 44 -22.76 9.70 14.09
N ILE A 45 -21.89 9.71 13.06
CA ILE A 45 -20.54 10.30 13.14
C ILE A 45 -20.43 11.47 12.15
N PRO A 46 -21.01 12.64 12.46
CA PRO A 46 -20.93 13.82 11.60
C PRO A 46 -19.55 14.48 11.66
N GLY A 47 -19.23 15.32 10.67
CA GLY A 47 -18.00 16.12 10.64
C GLY A 47 -16.72 15.32 10.37
N ALA A 48 -16.85 14.10 9.85
CA ALA A 48 -15.72 13.22 9.64
C ALA A 48 -14.75 13.70 8.56
N TYR A 49 -15.23 14.45 7.56
CA TYR A 49 -14.37 15.02 6.53
C TYR A 49 -13.45 16.10 7.12
N GLU A 50 -14.01 17.08 7.81
CA GLU A 50 -13.26 18.16 8.46
C GLU A 50 -12.35 17.62 9.55
N GLY A 51 -12.81 16.62 10.30
CA GLY A 51 -12.03 15.90 11.28
C GLY A 51 -10.80 15.23 10.67
N ALA A 52 -10.98 14.50 9.56
CA ALA A 52 -9.89 13.82 8.85
C ALA A 52 -8.89 14.81 8.24
N LEU A 53 -9.34 15.96 7.72
CA LEU A 53 -8.45 16.96 7.11
C LEU A 53 -7.37 17.48 8.08
N LYS A 54 -7.66 17.54 9.38
CA LYS A 54 -6.67 17.93 10.41
C LYS A 54 -5.42 17.05 10.41
N PHE A 55 -5.53 15.80 9.95
CA PHE A 55 -4.44 14.83 9.91
C PHE A 55 -3.79 14.71 8.52
N ALA A 56 -4.30 15.41 7.51
CA ALA A 56 -3.81 15.35 6.15
C ALA A 56 -2.91 16.57 5.86
N GLY A 57 -1.59 16.38 5.85
CA GLY A 57 -0.65 17.46 5.50
C GLY A 57 -0.81 18.01 4.08
N ASN A 58 -1.41 17.22 3.18
CA ASN A 58 -1.91 17.65 1.88
C ASN A 58 -3.34 17.13 1.71
N HIS A 59 -4.30 18.05 1.53
CA HIS A 59 -5.72 17.73 1.42
C HIS A 59 -6.04 16.84 0.20
N ASP A 60 -5.27 16.95 -0.90
CA ASP A 60 -5.44 16.10 -2.10
C ASP A 60 -5.04 14.63 -1.85
N LEU A 61 -4.29 14.38 -0.78
CA LEU A 61 -3.84 13.04 -0.36
C LEU A 61 -4.65 12.49 0.80
N ILE A 62 -5.82 13.06 1.08
CA ILE A 62 -6.73 12.52 2.09
C ILE A 62 -6.99 11.02 1.85
N SER A 63 -7.03 10.25 2.95
CA SER A 63 -7.07 8.80 2.93
C SER A 63 -7.87 8.27 4.13
N ARG A 64 -8.20 6.97 4.10
CA ARG A 64 -8.88 6.31 5.22
C ARG A 64 -8.09 6.37 6.53
N THR A 65 -6.76 6.46 6.48
CA THR A 65 -5.93 6.59 7.67
C THR A 65 -6.19 7.90 8.40
N HIS A 66 -6.43 9.00 7.67
CA HIS A 66 -6.78 10.28 8.29
C HIS A 66 -8.16 10.24 8.95
N PHE A 67 -9.14 9.58 8.32
CA PHE A 67 -10.43 9.30 8.96
C PHE A 67 -10.28 8.43 10.19
N ALA A 68 -9.41 7.40 10.15
CA ALA A 68 -9.17 6.54 11.30
C ALA A 68 -8.56 7.32 12.48
N ARG A 69 -7.61 8.22 12.23
CA ARG A 69 -7.05 9.11 13.25
C ARG A 69 -8.12 10.01 13.87
N PHE A 70 -8.99 10.61 13.05
CA PHE A 70 -10.12 11.38 13.55
C PHE A 70 -11.06 10.54 14.42
N LEU A 71 -11.43 9.33 13.99
CA LEU A 71 -12.33 8.46 14.77
C LEU A 71 -11.73 8.02 16.11
N VAL A 72 -10.40 7.95 16.20
CA VAL A 72 -9.70 7.72 17.47
C VAL A 72 -9.66 8.99 18.32
N GLU A 73 -9.28 10.13 17.74
CA GLU A 73 -9.25 11.44 18.42
C GLU A 73 -10.63 11.83 18.98
N SER A 74 -11.70 11.56 18.24
CA SER A 74 -13.07 11.86 18.64
C SER A 74 -13.65 10.86 19.64
N GLY A 75 -12.89 9.83 20.06
CA GLY A 75 -13.30 8.81 21.02
C GLY A 75 -14.31 7.78 20.47
N VAL A 76 -14.55 7.73 19.16
CA VAL A 76 -15.46 6.74 18.53
C VAL A 76 -14.85 5.34 18.54
N CYS A 77 -13.52 5.25 18.40
CA CYS A 77 -12.73 4.03 18.53
C CYS A 77 -11.52 4.27 19.45
N LYS A 78 -11.00 3.21 20.07
CA LYS A 78 -9.83 3.31 20.95
C LYS A 78 -8.51 3.37 20.19
N GLU A 79 -8.46 2.72 19.04
CA GLU A 79 -7.26 2.59 18.21
C GLU A 79 -7.63 2.39 16.73
N THR A 80 -6.66 2.60 15.83
CA THR A 80 -6.87 2.52 14.37
C THR A 80 -7.28 1.13 13.90
N ASN A 81 -6.76 0.07 14.53
CA ASN A 81 -7.16 -1.31 14.24
C ASN A 81 -8.66 -1.55 14.50
N GLU A 82 -9.20 -0.96 15.57
CA GLU A 82 -10.63 -1.03 15.87
C GLU A 82 -11.46 -0.30 14.81
N VAL A 83 -10.97 0.85 14.31
CA VAL A 83 -11.64 1.59 13.23
C VAL A 83 -11.82 0.70 12.02
N PHE A 84 -10.77 0.10 11.48
CA PHE A 84 -10.86 -0.70 10.24
C PHE A 84 -11.71 -1.97 10.40
N ARG A 85 -11.89 -2.46 11.63
CA ARG A 85 -12.82 -3.55 11.93
C ARG A 85 -14.30 -3.11 11.86
N LYS A 86 -14.60 -1.87 12.24
CA LYS A 86 -15.98 -1.35 12.37
C LYS A 86 -16.42 -0.47 11.20
N TYR A 87 -15.49 0.23 10.55
CA TYR A 87 -15.71 1.31 9.59
C TYR A 87 -14.67 1.26 8.46
N LEU A 88 -14.90 2.04 7.39
CA LEU A 88 -13.91 2.34 6.33
C LEU A 88 -13.41 1.13 5.51
N THR A 89 -13.99 -0.05 5.72
CA THR A 89 -13.71 -1.30 4.99
C THR A 89 -14.97 -1.82 4.30
N GLU A 90 -14.80 -2.68 3.31
CA GLU A 90 -15.90 -3.17 2.47
C GLU A 90 -17.09 -3.69 3.31
N GLY A 91 -18.29 -3.20 3.00
CA GLY A 91 -19.52 -3.53 3.73
C GLY A 91 -19.69 -2.80 5.08
N LYS A 92 -18.80 -1.85 5.43
CA LYS A 92 -18.88 -1.04 6.65
C LYS A 92 -19.15 0.45 6.36
N PRO A 93 -19.71 1.20 7.32
CA PRO A 93 -19.95 2.63 7.13
C PRO A 93 -18.67 3.41 6.83
N GLY A 94 -18.79 4.42 5.97
CA GLY A 94 -17.65 5.22 5.51
C GLY A 94 -16.71 4.50 4.54
N TYR A 95 -17.08 3.32 4.03
CA TYR A 95 -16.40 2.71 2.90
C TYR A 95 -17.02 3.17 1.58
N VAL A 96 -16.17 3.65 0.70
CA VAL A 96 -16.51 4.01 -0.68
C VAL A 96 -15.48 3.35 -1.58
N GLU A 97 -15.95 2.66 -2.62
CA GLU A 97 -15.06 2.03 -3.60
C GLU A 97 -14.25 3.12 -4.33
N HIS A 98 -12.96 2.89 -4.53
CA HIS A 98 -12.11 3.77 -5.33
C HIS A 98 -11.58 3.01 -6.53
N ARG A 99 -11.61 3.65 -7.70
CA ARG A 99 -10.94 3.10 -8.87
C ARG A 99 -9.45 3.42 -8.79
N TRP A 100 -8.65 2.42 -8.46
CA TRP A 100 -7.18 2.48 -8.51
C TRP A 100 -6.67 2.24 -9.94
N ALA A 101 -5.36 2.43 -10.14
CA ALA A 101 -4.67 1.98 -11.34
C ALA A 101 -4.84 0.47 -11.54
N THR A 102 -4.81 0.01 -12.79
CA THR A 102 -4.71 -1.42 -13.07
C THR A 102 -3.31 -1.93 -12.73
N LEU A 103 -3.15 -3.23 -12.48
CA LEU A 103 -1.83 -3.83 -12.22
C LEU A 103 -0.87 -3.55 -13.38
N LYS A 104 -1.34 -3.75 -14.63
CA LYS A 104 -0.59 -3.46 -15.85
C LYS A 104 -0.10 -2.02 -15.90
N ASP A 105 -0.97 -1.05 -15.63
CA ASP A 105 -0.61 0.36 -15.70
C ASP A 105 0.40 0.73 -14.61
N ALA A 106 0.17 0.29 -13.36
CA ALA A 106 1.07 0.60 -12.25
C ALA A 106 2.49 0.05 -12.49
N VAL A 107 2.60 -1.22 -12.88
CA VAL A 107 3.89 -1.86 -13.20
C VAL A 107 4.52 -1.21 -14.43
N GLY A 108 3.72 -0.95 -15.46
CA GLY A 108 4.17 -0.31 -16.70
C GLY A 108 4.75 1.08 -16.46
N TRP A 109 4.08 1.94 -15.67
CA TRP A 109 4.58 3.28 -15.37
C TRP A 109 5.91 3.25 -14.62
N ILE A 110 6.04 2.37 -13.63
CA ILE A 110 7.28 2.25 -12.84
C ILE A 110 8.44 1.77 -13.71
N THR A 111 8.22 0.72 -14.50
CA THR A 111 9.29 0.11 -15.30
C THR A 111 9.68 0.97 -16.50
N GLN A 112 8.73 1.66 -17.15
CA GLN A 112 9.00 2.59 -18.25
C GLN A 112 9.75 3.84 -17.77
N ALA A 113 9.48 4.31 -16.56
CA ALA A 113 10.27 5.35 -15.89
C ALA A 113 11.64 4.84 -15.38
N GLY A 114 12.03 3.62 -15.75
CA GLY A 114 13.35 3.04 -15.48
C GLY A 114 13.58 2.57 -14.05
N GLY A 115 12.52 2.43 -13.26
CA GLY A 115 12.56 1.89 -11.90
C GLY A 115 12.14 0.42 -11.81
N VAL A 116 12.15 -0.09 -10.58
CA VAL A 116 11.79 -1.46 -10.23
C VAL A 116 10.42 -1.48 -9.56
N ALA A 117 9.49 -2.24 -10.13
CA ALA A 117 8.18 -2.51 -9.52
C ALA A 117 8.29 -3.65 -8.50
N VAL A 118 7.66 -3.46 -7.34
CA VAL A 118 7.69 -4.36 -6.19
C VAL A 118 6.27 -4.63 -5.69
N ILE A 119 5.85 -5.89 -5.52
CA ILE A 119 4.62 -6.20 -4.76
C ILE A 119 4.86 -5.87 -3.28
N ALA A 120 4.06 -4.95 -2.71
CA ALA A 120 4.19 -4.56 -1.32
C ALA A 120 3.42 -5.51 -0.40
N HIS A 121 3.99 -5.79 0.78
CA HIS A 121 3.40 -6.47 1.94
C HIS A 121 2.32 -7.54 1.59
N PRO A 122 2.66 -8.55 0.77
CA PRO A 122 1.68 -9.46 0.19
C PRO A 122 0.83 -10.25 1.20
N ALA A 123 1.32 -10.48 2.43
CA ALA A 123 0.56 -11.18 3.48
C ALA A 123 -0.75 -10.46 3.86
N ARG A 124 -0.85 -9.15 3.59
CA ARG A 124 -2.05 -8.35 3.89
C ARG A 124 -3.21 -8.69 2.95
N TYR A 125 -2.95 -9.32 1.81
CA TYR A 125 -3.98 -9.66 0.84
C TYR A 125 -4.68 -10.95 1.28
N LYS A 126 -6.01 -10.90 1.40
CA LYS A 126 -6.83 -12.08 1.72
C LYS A 126 -7.06 -12.93 0.47
N PHE A 127 -5.98 -13.39 -0.15
CA PHE A 127 -6.01 -14.22 -1.34
C PHE A 127 -5.94 -15.69 -0.98
N THR A 128 -6.65 -16.50 -1.75
CA THR A 128 -6.37 -17.93 -1.83
C THR A 128 -5.03 -18.15 -2.51
N ALA A 129 -4.41 -19.31 -2.30
CA ALA A 129 -3.14 -19.65 -2.94
C ALA A 129 -3.17 -19.50 -4.47
N ASN A 130 -4.31 -19.83 -5.11
CA ASN A 130 -4.49 -19.69 -6.56
C ASN A 130 -4.57 -18.22 -6.99
N GLU A 131 -5.28 -17.37 -6.24
CA GLU A 131 -5.36 -15.93 -6.53
C GLU A 131 -4.00 -15.25 -6.33
N GLU A 132 -3.24 -15.66 -5.31
CA GLU A 132 -1.89 -15.15 -5.09
C GLU A 132 -0.95 -15.60 -6.21
N TYR A 133 -0.93 -16.88 -6.57
CA TYR A 133 -0.14 -17.37 -7.70
C TYR A 133 -0.47 -16.62 -9.00
N ALA A 134 -1.75 -16.34 -9.24
CA ALA A 134 -2.21 -15.54 -10.39
C ALA A 134 -1.68 -14.10 -10.32
N LEU A 135 -1.76 -13.43 -9.15
CA LEU A 135 -1.19 -12.10 -8.96
C LEU A 135 0.30 -12.07 -9.33
N PHE A 136 1.10 -12.98 -8.77
CA PHE A 136 2.54 -13.01 -9.01
C PHE A 136 2.88 -13.31 -10.47
N THR A 137 2.11 -14.20 -11.10
CA THR A 137 2.24 -14.51 -12.53
C THR A 137 1.93 -13.30 -13.41
N GLU A 138 0.80 -12.63 -13.19
CA GLU A 138 0.41 -11.43 -13.95
C GLU A 138 1.36 -10.27 -13.72
N PHE A 139 1.79 -10.05 -12.47
CA PHE A 139 2.76 -9.03 -12.10
C PHE A 139 4.07 -9.20 -12.89
N LYS A 140 4.62 -10.42 -12.94
CA LYS A 140 5.79 -10.72 -13.76
C LYS A 140 5.54 -10.50 -15.25
N ASN A 141 4.40 -10.93 -15.78
CA ASN A 141 4.05 -10.75 -17.19
C ASN A 141 3.96 -9.26 -17.58
N HIS A 142 3.69 -8.37 -16.62
CA HIS A 142 3.71 -6.92 -16.82
C HIS A 142 5.08 -6.27 -16.61
N GLY A 143 6.12 -7.03 -16.27
CA GLY A 143 7.47 -6.54 -16.03
C GLY A 143 7.82 -6.32 -14.57
N GLY A 144 7.02 -6.82 -13.63
CA GLY A 144 7.33 -6.78 -12.20
C GLY A 144 8.57 -7.60 -11.86
N GLN A 145 9.43 -7.07 -10.98
CA GLN A 145 10.78 -7.62 -10.76
C GLN A 145 11.06 -7.99 -9.30
N ALA A 146 10.23 -7.54 -8.35
CA ALA A 146 10.50 -7.73 -6.94
C ALA A 146 9.24 -7.91 -6.08
N VAL A 147 9.43 -8.40 -4.86
CA VAL A 147 8.40 -8.53 -3.83
C VAL A 147 8.97 -8.16 -2.46
N GLU A 148 8.18 -7.52 -1.60
CA GLU A 148 8.54 -7.37 -0.19
C GLU A 148 8.51 -8.71 0.53
N VAL A 149 9.68 -9.14 1.01
CA VAL A 149 9.83 -10.37 1.80
C VAL A 149 9.78 -10.03 3.29
N VAL A 150 10.58 -9.05 3.70
CA VAL A 150 10.66 -8.59 5.10
C VAL A 150 9.99 -7.22 5.21
N THR A 151 8.82 -7.17 5.84
CA THR A 151 8.10 -5.92 6.09
C THR A 151 7.54 -5.88 7.51
N GLY A 152 7.28 -4.68 8.04
CA GLY A 152 6.63 -4.51 9.35
C GLY A 152 5.20 -5.06 9.38
N SER A 153 4.62 -5.29 8.21
CA SER A 153 3.29 -5.90 8.03
C SER A 153 3.30 -7.44 7.97
N HIS A 154 4.47 -8.08 8.08
CA HIS A 154 4.63 -9.53 8.05
C HIS A 154 5.14 -10.06 9.40
N THR A 155 4.68 -11.24 9.77
CA THR A 155 5.22 -12.10 10.82
C THR A 155 6.50 -12.80 10.35
N SER A 156 7.24 -13.39 11.29
CA SER A 156 8.45 -14.18 10.98
C SER A 156 8.16 -15.40 10.09
N ALA A 157 6.98 -16.01 10.21
CA ALA A 157 6.56 -17.10 9.34
C ALA A 157 6.30 -16.61 7.91
N GLU A 158 5.67 -15.45 7.76
CA GLU A 158 5.42 -14.84 6.45
C GLU A 158 6.73 -14.40 5.75
N TYR A 159 7.77 -14.01 6.50
CA TYR A 159 9.10 -13.79 5.90
C TYR A 159 9.63 -15.04 5.20
N VAL A 160 9.43 -16.23 5.80
CA VAL A 160 9.86 -17.50 5.18
C VAL A 160 9.01 -17.79 3.96
N THR A 161 7.68 -17.66 4.06
CA THR A 161 6.77 -17.86 2.94
C THR A 161 7.15 -17.01 1.74
N TYR A 162 7.30 -15.69 1.92
CA TYR A 162 7.61 -14.79 0.81
C TYR A 162 9.06 -14.86 0.33
N ALA A 163 9.98 -15.38 1.15
CA ALA A 163 11.31 -15.75 0.66
C ALA A 163 11.21 -16.92 -0.34
N GLU A 164 10.42 -17.95 -0.04
CA GLU A 164 10.20 -19.04 -0.99
C GLU A 164 9.45 -18.58 -2.24
N THR A 165 8.42 -17.73 -2.10
CA THR A 165 7.72 -17.14 -3.25
C THR A 165 8.66 -16.32 -4.13
N ALA A 166 9.55 -15.52 -3.53
CA ALA A 166 10.55 -14.76 -4.28
C ALA A 166 11.47 -15.70 -5.10
N ARG A 167 11.90 -16.84 -4.53
CA ARG A 167 12.70 -17.85 -5.25
C ARG A 167 11.91 -18.54 -6.36
N GLU A 168 10.69 -18.98 -6.06
CA GLU A 168 9.80 -19.68 -7.00
C GLU A 168 9.56 -18.84 -8.25
N PHE A 169 9.26 -17.55 -8.06
CA PHE A 169 9.00 -16.62 -9.14
C PHE A 169 10.26 -15.94 -9.67
N GLY A 170 11.45 -16.18 -9.11
CA GLY A 170 12.69 -15.49 -9.51
C GLY A 170 12.57 -13.96 -9.39
N LEU A 171 11.94 -13.47 -8.33
CA LEU A 171 11.81 -12.06 -8.00
C LEU A 171 12.91 -11.64 -7.02
N ALA A 172 13.37 -10.40 -7.13
CA ALA A 172 14.23 -9.80 -6.12
C ALA A 172 13.44 -9.52 -4.83
N ALA A 173 14.14 -9.54 -3.70
CA ALA A 173 13.55 -9.37 -2.38
C ALA A 173 13.72 -7.94 -1.88
N SER A 174 12.61 -7.30 -1.54
CA SER A 174 12.56 -5.97 -0.92
C SER A 174 12.33 -6.06 0.58
N ARG A 175 12.69 -4.98 1.28
CA ARG A 175 12.50 -4.80 2.72
C ARG A 175 12.00 -3.39 3.05
N GLY A 176 10.92 -3.27 3.81
CA GLY A 176 10.33 -1.97 4.17
C GLY A 176 9.48 -2.02 5.44
N SER A 177 9.65 -1.06 6.37
CA SER A 177 8.96 -1.10 7.68
C SER A 177 7.45 -0.86 7.60
N ASP A 178 6.95 -0.31 6.49
CA ASP A 178 5.56 0.15 6.37
C ASP A 178 5.19 1.16 7.50
N PHE A 179 6.18 1.96 7.93
CA PHE A 179 6.04 2.94 9.01
C PHE A 179 5.16 4.12 8.59
N HIS A 180 4.24 4.52 9.47
CA HIS A 180 3.29 5.61 9.27
C HIS A 180 3.41 6.73 10.33
N SER A 181 3.74 6.38 11.57
CA SER A 181 4.00 7.29 12.69
C SER A 181 4.58 6.53 13.90
N PRO A 182 5.29 7.21 14.84
CA PRO A 182 5.84 6.57 16.04
C PRO A 182 4.78 5.92 16.95
N ASP A 183 3.57 6.48 16.97
CA ASP A 183 2.50 6.04 17.86
C ASP A 183 1.65 4.90 17.28
N GLU A 184 1.63 4.75 15.95
CA GLU A 184 0.77 3.77 15.25
C GLU A 184 1.56 2.59 14.66
N SER A 185 2.86 2.75 14.39
CA SER A 185 3.62 1.74 13.64
C SER A 185 4.19 0.68 14.57
N HIS A 186 3.96 -0.58 14.22
CA HIS A 186 4.55 -1.72 14.93
C HIS A 186 6.07 -1.86 14.75
N THR A 187 6.62 -1.27 13.68
CA THR A 187 8.03 -1.38 13.35
C THR A 187 8.58 -0.02 12.97
N ASP A 188 9.64 0.40 13.65
CA ASP A 188 10.32 1.67 13.38
C ASP A 188 11.21 1.58 12.14
N LEU A 189 11.52 2.74 11.55
CA LEU A 189 12.39 2.87 10.39
C LEU A 189 13.75 2.20 10.63
N GLY A 190 14.21 1.39 9.68
CA GLY A 190 15.53 0.75 9.73
C GLY A 190 15.69 -0.39 10.74
N THR A 191 14.66 -0.76 11.50
CA THR A 191 14.75 -1.77 12.57
C THR A 191 14.42 -3.20 12.15
N LEU A 192 13.98 -3.40 10.91
CA LEU A 192 13.66 -4.72 10.38
C LEU A 192 14.89 -5.64 10.32
N PRO A 193 14.71 -6.97 10.49
CA PRO A 193 15.78 -7.93 10.29
C PRO A 193 16.32 -7.90 8.86
N LEU A 194 17.50 -8.49 8.64
CA LEU A 194 18.06 -8.65 7.30
C LEU A 194 17.20 -9.62 6.47
N LEU A 195 17.31 -9.53 5.14
CA LEU A 195 16.69 -10.50 4.24
C LEU A 195 17.24 -11.91 4.52
N PRO A 196 16.40 -12.96 4.40
CA PRO A 196 16.87 -14.33 4.40
C PRO A 196 17.95 -14.56 3.32
N GLY A 197 18.94 -15.40 3.63
CA GLY A 197 20.04 -15.69 2.72
C GLY A 197 19.58 -16.35 1.40
N GLY A 198 20.39 -16.16 0.34
CA GLY A 198 20.15 -16.74 -0.98
C GLY A 198 19.04 -16.07 -1.80
N LEU A 199 18.58 -14.89 -1.37
CA LEU A 199 17.70 -14.02 -2.17
C LEU A 199 18.56 -12.93 -2.82
N THR A 200 18.21 -12.52 -4.05
CA THR A 200 18.74 -11.31 -4.66
C THR A 200 18.04 -10.10 -4.04
N PRO A 201 18.73 -9.24 -3.28
CA PRO A 201 18.12 -8.04 -2.74
C PRO A 201 17.78 -7.03 -3.83
N VAL A 202 16.63 -6.36 -3.71
CA VAL A 202 16.16 -5.40 -4.73
C VAL A 202 17.11 -4.22 -4.94
N TRP A 203 17.91 -3.85 -3.93
CA TRP A 203 18.88 -2.77 -4.04
C TRP A 203 20.05 -3.09 -4.99
N GLU A 204 20.35 -4.36 -5.26
CA GLU A 204 21.33 -4.75 -6.29
C GLU A 204 20.83 -4.38 -7.71
N LEU A 205 19.51 -4.40 -7.94
CA LEU A 205 18.92 -3.96 -9.21
C LEU A 205 18.97 -2.43 -9.38
N LEU A 206 19.24 -1.70 -8.31
CA LEU A 206 19.16 -0.25 -8.22
C LEU A 206 20.52 0.41 -8.04
N GLU A 207 21.65 -0.33 -8.09
CA GLU A 207 22.98 0.23 -7.84
C GLU A 207 23.28 1.47 -8.69
N SER A 208 22.90 1.46 -9.97
CA SER A 208 23.08 2.60 -10.88
C SER A 208 22.14 3.79 -10.63
N ARG A 209 21.19 3.65 -9.70
CA ARG A 209 20.15 4.64 -9.37
C ARG A 209 20.30 5.26 -7.97
N ILE A 210 21.17 4.69 -7.14
CA ILE A 210 21.45 5.20 -5.79
C ILE A 210 22.57 6.24 -5.91
N GLN A 211 22.30 7.48 -5.49
CA GLN A 211 23.27 8.58 -5.45
C GLN A 211 24.01 8.63 -4.11
#